data_AF-A0A2V7N4I9-F1
#
_entry.id   AF-A0A2V7N4I9-F1
#
_cell.length_a   1.000
_cell.length_b   1.000
_cell.length_c   1.000
_cell.angle_alpha   90.00
_cell.angle_beta   90.00
_cell.angle_gamma   90.00
#
_symmetry.space_group_name_H-M   'P 1'
#
loop_
_entity.id
_entity.type
_entity.pdbx_description
1 polymer ?
#
loop_
_entity_poly.entity_id
_entity_poly.type
_entity_poly.pdbx_seq_one_letter_code
_entity_poly.pdbx_strand_id
1 'polypeptide(L)'
;MTVTADAKSKTYGDADPALTYQITSGSLAFSDAFTGVLIRATGEAVGSYAIGQNTLALSGNYTLVYVGANLTIGARAVTVTADAKSKTYGDADPGLTYQITSGSLVTGDGFTGVLSRAAGENLGSYAIQQGTLALSTNYALAYAGANLTIGARAVTVTADAKSKTYGDADPALTYQITAGSLAFIDAFTGALSRAAGENVGSYAIQQGTLALSTNYTLAYVGANLTIGARAVTVTADAKSKTYGDADPALTYQITAGSLALRRGQSDDRRAGSDGDGGCEEQGVGRRRSGADLPDHRRLARVRRRLQRRAAPRGGRERRRLCDRPEHAGAERQLHPGLRRGQPDDRRAGSDGDCGPEVQGLGCPRPGADLPDQERLAGDRGGLHGCPEPRRG
;
A
#
# COMPACT_ATOMS: atom_id res chain seq x y z
N MET A 1 -21.38 41.71 -59.24
CA MET A 1 -21.84 40.45 -58.63
C MET A 1 -20.94 40.16 -57.44
N THR A 2 -21.48 40.03 -56.24
CA THR A 2 -20.70 39.68 -55.04
C THR A 2 -21.02 38.26 -54.62
N VAL A 3 -19.97 37.48 -54.40
CA VAL A 3 -20.05 36.11 -53.91
C VAL A 3 -19.27 35.99 -52.62
N THR A 4 -19.88 35.38 -51.62
CA THR A 4 -19.25 35.08 -50.33
C THR A 4 -19.12 33.58 -50.18
N ALA A 5 -17.92 33.07 -49.90
CA ALA A 5 -17.74 31.66 -49.56
C ALA A 5 -18.46 31.32 -48.26
N ASP A 6 -19.02 30.11 -48.18
CA ASP A 6 -19.59 29.59 -46.95
C ASP A 6 -18.47 29.17 -46.00
N ALA A 7 -18.55 29.59 -44.72
CA ALA A 7 -17.66 29.07 -43.69
C ALA A 7 -17.90 27.55 -43.50
N LYS A 8 -16.82 26.81 -43.25
CA LYS A 8 -16.84 25.35 -43.12
C LYS A 8 -16.15 24.90 -41.84
N SER A 9 -16.44 23.68 -41.42
CA SER A 9 -15.70 23.03 -40.34
C SER A 9 -15.56 21.53 -40.59
N LYS A 10 -14.52 20.93 -40.02
CA LYS A 10 -14.31 19.48 -39.92
C LYS A 10 -13.57 19.13 -38.64
N THR A 11 -13.54 17.85 -38.26
CA THR A 11 -12.65 17.38 -37.19
C THR A 11 -11.30 16.98 -37.77
N TYR A 12 -10.22 17.09 -36.99
CA TYR A 12 -8.89 16.68 -37.37
C TYR A 12 -8.85 15.25 -37.94
N GLY A 13 -8.31 15.08 -39.14
CA GLY A 13 -8.25 13.79 -39.84
C GLY A 13 -9.52 13.35 -40.57
N ASP A 14 -10.62 14.11 -40.49
CA ASP A 14 -11.75 13.90 -41.41
C ASP A 14 -11.45 14.48 -42.80
N ALA A 15 -12.14 13.97 -43.82
CA ALA A 15 -12.10 14.52 -45.17
C ALA A 15 -12.65 15.95 -45.21
N ASP A 16 -12.20 16.73 -46.21
CA ASP A 16 -12.70 18.09 -46.39
C ASP A 16 -14.19 18.10 -46.82
N PRO A 17 -15.03 18.95 -46.21
CA PRO A 17 -16.37 19.20 -46.70
C PRO A 17 -16.33 19.94 -48.04
N ALA A 18 -17.36 19.75 -48.87
CA ALA A 18 -17.50 20.51 -50.11
C ALA A 18 -17.51 22.02 -49.84
N LEU A 19 -16.61 22.75 -50.50
CA LEU A 19 -16.55 24.20 -50.48
C LEU A 19 -17.72 24.76 -51.30
N THR A 20 -18.50 25.65 -50.70
CA THR A 20 -19.68 26.28 -51.32
C THR A 20 -19.63 27.78 -51.11
N TYR A 21 -20.51 28.50 -51.80
CA TYR A 21 -20.61 29.95 -51.74
C TYR A 21 -22.05 30.39 -52.01
N GLN A 22 -22.38 31.62 -51.60
CA GLN A 22 -23.65 32.27 -51.87
C GLN A 22 -23.43 33.54 -52.69
N ILE A 23 -24.37 33.85 -53.58
CA ILE A 23 -24.51 35.19 -54.13
C ILE A 23 -25.03 36.09 -53.01
N THR A 24 -24.24 37.09 -52.59
CA THR A 24 -24.61 38.02 -51.53
C THR A 24 -24.96 39.41 -52.03
N SER A 25 -24.69 39.73 -53.31
CA SER A 25 -25.21 40.93 -53.97
C SER A 25 -25.27 40.79 -55.50
N GLY A 26 -26.43 41.12 -56.08
CA GLY A 26 -26.74 40.96 -57.50
C GLY A 26 -27.49 39.65 -57.81
N SER A 27 -27.75 39.40 -59.09
CA SER A 27 -28.42 38.20 -59.60
C SER A 27 -27.78 37.77 -60.93
N LEU A 28 -27.92 36.48 -61.27
CA LEU A 28 -27.57 35.96 -62.59
C LEU A 28 -28.74 36.18 -63.55
N ALA A 29 -28.42 36.43 -64.82
CA ALA A 29 -29.41 36.56 -65.89
C ALA A 29 -29.53 35.24 -66.67
N PHE A 30 -30.75 34.95 -67.15
CA PHE A 30 -31.04 33.80 -68.03
C PHE A 30 -30.47 32.46 -67.49
N SER A 31 -29.59 31.81 -68.26
CA SER A 31 -28.90 30.57 -67.94
C SER A 31 -27.41 30.79 -67.64
N ASP A 32 -26.99 32.01 -67.28
CA ASP A 32 -25.62 32.25 -66.85
C ASP A 32 -25.32 31.46 -65.57
N ALA A 33 -24.13 30.87 -65.51
CA ALA A 33 -23.68 30.03 -64.39
C ALA A 33 -22.22 30.31 -64.05
N PHE A 34 -21.87 30.02 -62.80
CA PHE A 34 -20.47 30.02 -62.36
C PHE A 34 -19.71 28.83 -62.96
N THR A 35 -18.41 29.03 -63.19
CA THR A 35 -17.47 27.99 -63.59
C THR A 35 -16.28 27.93 -62.63
N GLY A 36 -15.52 26.83 -62.66
CA GLY A 36 -14.39 26.62 -61.77
C GLY A 36 -14.79 26.24 -60.33
N VAL A 37 -13.81 26.26 -59.42
CA VAL A 37 -13.97 25.80 -58.03
C VAL A 37 -13.18 26.68 -57.07
N LEU A 38 -13.67 26.79 -55.82
CA LEU A 38 -12.93 27.35 -54.68
C LEU A 38 -11.73 26.45 -54.30
N ILE A 39 -10.78 27.01 -53.56
CA ILE A 39 -9.70 26.27 -52.87
C ILE A 39 -9.65 26.67 -51.40
N ARG A 40 -8.98 25.90 -50.56
CA ARG A 40 -8.56 26.33 -49.22
C ARG A 40 -7.05 26.38 -49.08
N ALA A 41 -6.56 27.10 -48.08
CA ALA A 41 -5.18 27.03 -47.63
C ALA A 41 -4.80 25.60 -47.21
N THR A 42 -3.55 25.21 -47.49
CA THR A 42 -3.00 23.89 -47.20
C THR A 42 -2.70 23.70 -45.71
N GLY A 43 -2.66 22.43 -45.28
CA GLY A 43 -2.41 22.02 -43.89
C GLY A 43 -3.60 21.28 -43.28
N GLU A 44 -3.33 20.51 -42.23
CA GLU A 44 -4.32 19.62 -41.58
C GLU A 44 -4.38 19.79 -40.06
N ALA A 45 -3.50 20.55 -39.43
CA ALA A 45 -3.51 20.75 -37.99
C ALA A 45 -4.78 21.48 -37.51
N VAL A 46 -5.09 21.40 -36.23
CA VAL A 46 -6.19 22.17 -35.63
C VAL A 46 -5.92 23.67 -35.81
N GLY A 47 -6.89 24.38 -36.40
CA GLY A 47 -6.69 25.76 -36.83
C GLY A 47 -7.77 26.27 -37.79
N SER A 48 -7.51 27.44 -38.39
CA SER A 48 -8.41 28.12 -39.33
C SER A 48 -7.69 28.36 -40.66
N TYR A 49 -8.29 27.89 -41.75
CA TYR A 49 -7.71 27.86 -43.09
C TYR A 49 -8.56 28.69 -44.06
N ALA A 50 -7.97 29.70 -44.68
CA ALA A 50 -8.69 30.59 -45.59
C ALA A 50 -9.23 29.84 -46.82
N ILE A 51 -10.48 30.11 -47.19
CA ILE A 51 -11.14 29.65 -48.41
C ILE A 51 -10.98 30.77 -49.46
N GLY A 52 -10.25 30.49 -50.53
CA GLY A 52 -9.95 31.39 -51.63
C GLY A 52 -10.74 31.08 -52.90
N GLN A 53 -10.92 32.11 -53.74
CA GLN A 53 -11.67 32.04 -54.99
C GLN A 53 -11.15 30.98 -55.97
N ASN A 54 -9.82 30.84 -56.07
CA ASN A 54 -9.14 29.95 -57.01
C ASN A 54 -9.62 30.16 -58.45
N THR A 55 -10.29 29.18 -59.07
CA THR A 55 -10.76 29.27 -60.46
C THR A 55 -12.22 29.67 -60.58
N LEU A 56 -12.91 29.95 -59.45
CA LEU A 56 -14.32 30.36 -59.47
C LEU A 56 -14.50 31.66 -60.26
N ALA A 57 -15.26 31.61 -61.35
CA ALA A 57 -15.44 32.70 -62.30
C ALA A 57 -16.88 32.79 -62.82
N LEU A 58 -17.17 33.90 -63.51
CA LEU A 58 -18.37 34.14 -64.32
C LEU A 58 -17.95 34.57 -65.73
N SER A 59 -18.92 34.63 -66.65
CA SER A 59 -18.73 35.22 -67.97
C SER A 59 -18.31 36.70 -67.85
N GLY A 60 -17.60 37.21 -68.86
CA GLY A 60 -17.07 38.59 -68.89
C GLY A 60 -18.14 39.70 -68.81
N ASN A 61 -19.43 39.34 -68.84
CA ASN A 61 -20.56 40.23 -68.61
C ASN A 61 -20.70 40.64 -67.13
N TYR A 62 -19.98 39.99 -66.19
CA TYR A 62 -20.06 40.24 -64.76
C TYR A 62 -18.71 40.64 -64.16
N THR A 63 -18.67 41.76 -63.44
CA THR A 63 -17.60 42.00 -62.45
C THR A 63 -17.89 41.16 -61.21
N LEU A 64 -17.06 40.14 -60.97
CA LEU A 64 -17.12 39.29 -59.78
C LEU A 64 -16.28 39.88 -58.64
N VAL A 65 -16.91 40.12 -57.50
CA VAL A 65 -16.28 40.48 -56.23
C VAL A 65 -16.37 39.27 -55.31
N TYR A 66 -15.22 38.69 -54.95
CA TYR A 66 -15.15 37.55 -54.05
C TYR A 66 -14.87 37.97 -52.61
N VAL A 67 -15.64 37.42 -51.67
CA VAL A 67 -15.43 37.55 -50.22
C VAL A 67 -15.12 36.17 -49.66
N GLY A 68 -13.91 36.02 -49.11
CA GLY A 68 -13.46 34.75 -48.52
C GLY A 68 -14.13 34.43 -47.18
N ALA A 69 -14.06 33.16 -46.82
CA ALA A 69 -14.41 32.64 -45.50
C ALA A 69 -13.31 31.68 -45.03
N ASN A 70 -13.51 30.98 -43.91
CA ASN A 70 -12.55 30.01 -43.37
C ASN A 70 -13.15 28.61 -43.27
N LEU A 71 -12.30 27.60 -43.43
CA LEU A 71 -12.52 26.24 -42.94
C LEU A 71 -11.81 26.09 -41.59
N THR A 72 -12.55 25.71 -40.55
CA THR A 72 -12.01 25.44 -39.22
C THR A 72 -11.81 23.94 -39.00
N ILE A 73 -10.58 23.52 -38.67
CA ILE A 73 -10.28 22.16 -38.24
C ILE A 73 -10.33 22.13 -36.70
N GLY A 74 -11.33 21.43 -36.14
CA GLY A 74 -11.48 21.21 -34.71
C GLY A 74 -10.72 19.98 -34.21
N ALA A 75 -10.33 19.96 -32.93
CA ALA A 75 -9.59 18.85 -32.35
C ALA A 75 -10.41 17.56 -32.29
N ARG A 76 -9.78 16.41 -32.56
CA ARG A 76 -10.43 15.10 -32.44
C ARG A 76 -10.54 14.71 -30.97
N ALA A 77 -11.77 14.49 -30.50
CA ALA A 77 -12.01 14.01 -29.14
C ALA A 77 -11.59 12.54 -29.01
N VAL A 78 -10.79 12.23 -27.98
CA VAL A 78 -10.38 10.87 -27.61
C VAL A 78 -10.48 10.74 -26.10
N THR A 79 -11.13 9.68 -25.63
CA THR A 79 -11.17 9.33 -24.21
C THR A 79 -10.34 8.08 -23.97
N VAL A 80 -9.44 8.15 -22.98
CA VAL A 80 -8.75 6.97 -22.45
C VAL A 80 -9.21 6.67 -21.04
N THR A 81 -9.30 5.38 -20.71
CA THR A 81 -9.58 4.91 -19.35
C THR A 81 -8.40 4.06 -18.89
N ALA A 82 -7.85 4.35 -17.71
CA ALA A 82 -6.82 3.52 -17.10
C ALA A 82 -7.38 2.15 -16.70
N ASP A 83 -6.58 1.11 -16.84
CA ASP A 83 -6.93 -0.22 -16.35
C ASP A 83 -6.71 -0.28 -14.83
N ALA A 84 -7.69 -0.82 -14.10
CA ALA A 84 -7.53 -1.08 -12.67
C ALA A 84 -6.42 -2.13 -12.43
N LYS A 85 -5.68 -1.99 -11.34
CA LYS A 85 -4.53 -2.85 -11.00
C LYS A 85 -4.61 -3.32 -9.56
N SER A 86 -3.84 -4.36 -9.23
CA SER A 86 -3.64 -4.80 -7.85
C SER A 86 -2.25 -5.37 -7.64
N LYS A 87 -1.79 -5.35 -6.38
CA LYS A 87 -0.55 -5.97 -5.89
C LYS A 87 -0.75 -6.47 -4.47
N THR A 88 0.08 -7.40 -4.02
CA THR A 88 0.20 -7.70 -2.57
C THR A 88 1.10 -6.65 -1.92
N TYR A 89 0.86 -6.36 -0.65
CA TYR A 89 1.77 -5.55 0.16
C TYR A 89 3.22 -6.03 0.05
N GLY A 90 4.15 -5.15 -0.31
CA GLY A 90 5.57 -5.47 -0.47
C GLY A 90 5.97 -6.12 -1.80
N ASP A 91 5.04 -6.39 -2.72
CA ASP A 91 5.40 -6.72 -4.10
C ASP A 91 5.82 -5.45 -4.88
N ALA A 92 6.42 -5.62 -6.05
CA ALA A 92 6.63 -4.51 -6.99
C ALA A 92 5.30 -4.00 -7.57
N ASP A 93 5.30 -2.78 -8.13
CA ASP A 93 4.14 -2.27 -8.84
C ASP A 93 3.96 -2.96 -10.21
N PRO A 94 2.73 -3.35 -10.58
CA PRO A 94 2.43 -3.80 -11.93
C PRO A 94 2.50 -2.63 -12.92
N GLY A 95 2.82 -2.93 -14.18
CA GLY A 95 2.77 -1.94 -15.26
C GLY A 95 1.37 -1.31 -15.39
N LEU A 96 1.33 0.02 -15.32
CA LEU A 96 0.13 0.82 -15.53
C LEU A 96 -0.23 0.83 -17.02
N THR A 97 -1.50 0.58 -17.36
CA THR A 97 -2.00 0.51 -18.74
C THR A 97 -3.33 1.25 -18.85
N TYR A 98 -3.75 1.54 -20.07
CA TYR A 98 -5.01 2.21 -20.40
C TYR A 98 -5.53 1.73 -21.75
N GLN A 99 -6.82 1.94 -21.98
CA GLN A 99 -7.48 1.68 -23.26
C GLN A 99 -8.10 2.97 -23.80
N ILE A 100 -8.15 3.13 -25.12
CA ILE A 100 -9.05 4.12 -25.74
C ILE A 100 -10.48 3.59 -25.57
N THR A 101 -11.32 4.32 -24.86
CA THR A 101 -12.73 3.94 -24.58
C THR A 101 -13.74 4.77 -25.38
N SER A 102 -13.30 5.88 -26.00
CA SER A 102 -14.10 6.62 -26.98
C SER A 102 -13.20 7.38 -27.97
N GLY A 103 -13.66 7.52 -29.21
CA GLY A 103 -12.89 8.13 -30.30
C GLY A 103 -11.86 7.17 -30.91
N SER A 104 -10.97 7.73 -31.74
CA SER A 104 -9.90 6.99 -32.42
C SER A 104 -8.73 7.92 -32.75
N LEU A 105 -7.56 7.35 -32.99
CA LEU A 105 -6.42 8.09 -33.55
C LEU A 105 -6.45 8.03 -35.07
N VAL A 106 -5.94 9.08 -35.71
CA VAL A 106 -5.60 9.10 -37.14
C VAL A 106 -4.38 8.21 -37.36
N THR A 107 -4.34 7.48 -38.48
CA THR A 107 -3.24 6.54 -38.79
C THR A 107 -1.88 7.24 -38.78
N GLY A 108 -0.98 6.76 -37.91
CA GLY A 108 0.37 7.31 -37.73
C GLY A 108 0.54 8.15 -36.46
N ASP A 109 -0.55 8.60 -35.84
CA ASP A 109 -0.50 9.28 -34.54
C ASP A 109 -0.38 8.28 -33.38
N GLY A 110 0.16 8.76 -32.26
CA GLY A 110 0.34 7.96 -31.04
C GLY A 110 0.41 8.81 -29.78
N PHE A 111 0.26 8.15 -28.63
CA PHE A 111 0.43 8.76 -27.32
C PHE A 111 1.91 8.98 -26.98
N THR A 112 2.17 9.97 -26.14
CA THR A 112 3.46 10.19 -25.48
C THR A 112 3.30 10.23 -23.97
N GLY A 113 4.41 10.09 -23.22
CA GLY A 113 4.40 10.07 -21.76
C GLY A 113 3.85 8.77 -21.16
N VAL A 114 3.58 8.80 -19.86
CA VAL A 114 3.16 7.63 -19.07
C VAL A 114 2.13 8.00 -18.01
N LEU A 115 1.32 7.02 -17.60
CA LEU A 115 0.49 7.12 -16.41
C LEU A 115 1.35 7.21 -15.14
N SER A 116 0.78 7.77 -14.08
CA SER A 116 1.34 7.73 -12.72
C SER A 116 0.31 7.18 -11.74
N ARG A 117 0.68 7.05 -10.46
CA ARG A 117 -0.28 6.75 -9.38
C ARG A 117 -0.04 7.60 -8.15
N ALA A 118 -1.04 7.66 -7.28
CA ALA A 118 -0.89 8.17 -5.92
C ALA A 118 0.14 7.35 -5.13
N ALA A 119 0.99 8.05 -4.36
CA ALA A 119 2.05 7.45 -3.56
C ALA A 119 1.52 6.73 -2.31
N GLY A 120 2.28 5.73 -1.85
CA GLY A 120 2.02 4.95 -0.65
C GLY A 120 2.01 3.44 -0.91
N GLU A 121 2.37 2.66 0.11
CA GLU A 121 2.53 1.19 0.03
C GLU A 121 1.64 0.40 1.00
N ASN A 122 0.94 1.04 1.94
CA ASN A 122 0.06 0.34 2.88
C ASN A 122 -1.19 -0.21 2.16
N LEU A 123 -1.97 -1.04 2.85
CA LEU A 123 -3.25 -1.52 2.30
C LEU A 123 -4.19 -0.35 1.99
N GLY A 124 -4.79 -0.39 0.80
CA GLY A 124 -5.65 0.67 0.34
C GLY A 124 -5.84 0.69 -1.17
N SER A 125 -6.49 1.74 -1.64
CA SER A 125 -6.78 2.01 -3.05
C SER A 125 -6.10 3.33 -3.44
N TYR A 126 -5.23 3.26 -4.43
CA TYR A 126 -4.38 4.37 -4.88
C TYR A 126 -4.78 4.76 -6.31
N ALA A 127 -5.20 6.02 -6.49
CA ALA A 127 -5.64 6.51 -7.81
C ALA A 127 -4.52 6.41 -8.84
N ILE A 128 -4.82 5.77 -9.98
CA ILE A 128 -4.03 5.81 -11.20
C ILE A 128 -4.41 7.11 -11.93
N GLN A 129 -3.42 7.93 -12.21
CA GLN A 129 -3.54 9.29 -12.72
C GLN A 129 -2.95 9.37 -14.13
N GLN A 130 -3.39 10.36 -14.91
CA GLN A 130 -2.91 10.59 -16.27
C GLN A 130 -1.38 10.72 -16.35
N GLY A 131 -0.73 11.23 -15.31
CA GLY A 131 0.71 11.45 -15.29
C GLY A 131 1.13 12.42 -16.39
N THR A 132 2.02 11.98 -17.27
CA THR A 132 2.46 12.72 -18.47
C THR A 132 1.80 12.23 -19.76
N LEU A 133 0.83 11.30 -19.68
CA LEU A 133 0.15 10.75 -20.85
C LEU A 133 -0.55 11.85 -21.67
N ALA A 134 -0.15 12.00 -22.93
CA ALA A 134 -0.62 13.06 -23.81
C ALA A 134 -0.80 12.60 -25.27
N LEU A 135 -1.56 13.39 -26.02
CA LEU A 135 -1.62 13.40 -27.48
C LEU A 135 -1.15 14.76 -27.99
N SER A 136 -0.96 14.90 -29.30
CA SER A 136 -0.68 16.20 -29.92
C SER A 136 -1.86 17.18 -29.75
N THR A 137 -1.61 18.47 -29.96
CA THR A 137 -2.64 19.54 -29.89
C THR A 137 -3.78 19.39 -30.90
N ASN A 138 -3.67 18.43 -31.82
CA ASN A 138 -4.75 18.07 -32.74
C ASN A 138 -5.87 17.24 -32.07
N TYR A 139 -5.66 16.82 -30.81
CA TYR A 139 -6.60 16.00 -30.04
C TYR A 139 -7.08 16.72 -28.78
N ALA A 140 -8.35 16.51 -28.46
CA ALA A 140 -8.92 16.81 -27.14
C ALA A 140 -8.93 15.50 -26.33
N LEU A 141 -7.85 15.26 -25.58
CA LEU A 141 -7.70 14.06 -24.74
C LEU A 141 -8.47 14.22 -23.43
N ALA A 142 -9.44 13.32 -23.20
CA ALA A 142 -10.09 13.13 -21.92
C ALA A 142 -9.52 11.90 -21.20
N TYR A 143 -9.23 12.01 -19.91
CA TYR A 143 -8.70 10.92 -19.09
C TYR A 143 -9.72 10.49 -18.02
N ALA A 144 -10.02 9.20 -17.98
CA ALA A 144 -10.76 8.55 -16.90
C ALA A 144 -9.81 7.68 -16.06
N GLY A 145 -9.70 8.00 -14.77
CA GLY A 145 -8.84 7.27 -13.84
C GLY A 145 -9.41 5.92 -13.40
N ALA A 146 -8.52 5.09 -12.87
CA ALA A 146 -8.82 3.85 -12.16
C ALA A 146 -7.99 3.79 -10.87
N ASN A 147 -7.97 2.65 -10.18
CA ASN A 147 -7.20 2.47 -8.95
C ASN A 147 -6.24 1.29 -9.05
N LEU A 148 -5.10 1.40 -8.37
CA LEU A 148 -4.26 0.30 -7.94
C LEU A 148 -4.62 -0.06 -6.49
N THR A 149 -5.00 -1.31 -6.24
CA THR A 149 -5.33 -1.80 -4.90
C THR A 149 -4.17 -2.60 -4.31
N ILE A 150 -3.75 -2.26 -3.08
CA ILE A 150 -2.75 -3.02 -2.33
C ILE A 150 -3.47 -3.92 -1.32
N GLY A 151 -3.32 -5.24 -1.50
CA GLY A 151 -3.91 -6.27 -0.64
C GLY A 151 -2.98 -6.76 0.47
N ALA A 152 -3.56 -7.37 1.50
CA ALA A 152 -2.83 -7.95 2.63
C ALA A 152 -1.86 -9.07 2.20
N ARG A 153 -0.63 -9.07 2.73
CA ARG A 153 0.30 -10.21 2.56
C ARG A 153 -0.06 -11.32 3.53
N ALA A 154 -0.33 -12.52 3.01
CA ALA A 154 -0.59 -13.69 3.84
C ALA A 154 0.71 -14.25 4.43
N VAL A 155 0.71 -14.50 5.75
CA VAL A 155 1.82 -15.13 6.48
C VAL A 155 1.23 -16.15 7.46
N THR A 156 1.77 -17.36 7.46
CA THR A 156 1.41 -18.40 8.43
C THR A 156 2.60 -18.66 9.33
N VAL A 157 2.37 -18.62 10.64
CA VAL A 157 3.34 -19.07 11.66
C VAL A 157 2.85 -20.33 12.36
N THR A 158 3.78 -21.24 12.63
CA THR A 158 3.53 -22.43 13.45
C THR A 158 4.37 -22.34 14.71
N ALA A 159 3.75 -22.49 15.88
CA ALA A 159 4.49 -22.59 17.14
C ALA A 159 5.29 -23.89 17.21
N ASP A 160 6.49 -23.83 17.79
CA ASP A 160 7.28 -25.03 18.04
C ASP A 160 6.72 -25.80 19.24
N ALA A 161 6.59 -27.11 19.12
CA ALA A 161 6.28 -27.96 20.27
C ALA A 161 7.41 -27.89 21.32
N LYS A 162 7.04 -27.92 22.60
CA LYS A 162 7.97 -27.78 23.72
C LYS A 162 7.73 -28.87 24.77
N SER A 163 8.70 -29.07 25.66
CA SER A 163 8.53 -29.92 26.84
C SER A 163 9.27 -29.36 28.07
N LYS A 164 8.85 -29.81 29.25
CA LYS A 164 9.50 -29.57 30.55
C LYS A 164 9.24 -30.74 31.49
N THR A 165 10.03 -30.91 32.54
CA THR A 165 9.69 -31.83 33.63
C THR A 165 8.79 -31.11 34.64
N TYR A 166 7.93 -31.86 35.34
CA TYR A 166 7.12 -31.34 36.44
C TYR A 166 7.99 -30.59 37.47
N GLY A 167 7.65 -29.32 37.73
CA GLY A 167 8.39 -28.44 38.64
C GLY A 167 9.57 -27.67 38.03
N ASP A 168 9.97 -27.94 36.78
CA ASP A 168 10.93 -27.08 36.08
C ASP A 168 10.30 -25.73 35.69
N ALA A 169 11.12 -24.77 35.28
CA ALA A 169 10.64 -23.57 34.59
C ALA A 169 10.08 -23.90 33.20
N ASP A 170 9.30 -22.99 32.63
CA ASP A 170 8.86 -23.11 31.23
C ASP A 170 10.02 -22.80 30.28
N PRO A 171 10.18 -23.54 29.18
CA PRO A 171 11.09 -23.17 28.11
C PRO A 171 10.56 -21.93 27.37
N ALA A 172 11.45 -21.20 26.70
CA ALA A 172 11.06 -20.12 25.79
C ALA A 172 10.15 -20.67 24.68
N LEU A 173 8.98 -20.06 24.52
CA LEU A 173 8.05 -20.34 23.43
C LEU A 173 8.60 -19.71 22.14
N THR A 174 8.64 -20.48 21.06
CA THR A 174 9.16 -20.05 19.76
C THR A 174 8.19 -20.48 18.65
N TYR A 175 8.35 -19.89 17.47
CA TYR A 175 7.53 -20.16 16.29
C TYR A 175 8.37 -19.93 15.04
N GLN A 176 7.98 -20.58 13.96
CA GLN A 176 8.59 -20.44 12.64
C GLN A 176 7.53 -19.92 11.64
N ILE A 177 7.94 -19.08 10.69
CA ILE A 177 7.12 -18.82 9.50
C ILE A 177 7.12 -20.11 8.67
N THR A 178 5.93 -20.66 8.41
CA THR A 178 5.73 -21.92 7.69
C THR A 178 5.09 -21.74 6.31
N ALA A 179 4.48 -20.59 6.05
CA ALA A 179 4.10 -20.17 4.70
C ALA A 179 4.12 -18.63 4.57
N GLY A 180 4.42 -18.14 3.38
CA GLY A 180 4.58 -16.70 3.11
C GLY A 180 5.93 -16.16 3.60
N SER A 181 6.05 -14.83 3.63
CA SER A 181 7.25 -14.09 4.05
C SER A 181 6.88 -12.73 4.61
N LEU A 182 7.80 -12.10 5.35
CA LEU A 182 7.70 -10.67 5.66
C LEU A 182 8.26 -9.86 4.48
N ALA A 183 7.70 -8.67 4.28
CA ALA A 183 8.21 -7.68 3.33
C ALA A 183 9.16 -6.70 4.03
N PHE A 184 10.03 -6.07 3.24
CA PHE A 184 10.95 -5.02 3.70
C PHE A 184 11.78 -5.46 4.92
N ILE A 185 11.69 -4.70 6.03
CA ILE A 185 12.32 -4.97 7.33
C ILE A 185 11.25 -5.18 8.42
N ASP A 186 10.04 -5.56 8.04
CA ASP A 186 8.94 -5.75 8.98
C ASP A 186 9.24 -6.89 9.95
N ALA A 187 8.71 -6.78 11.17
CA ALA A 187 8.92 -7.73 12.24
C ALA A 187 7.62 -8.04 12.99
N PHE A 188 7.57 -9.20 13.63
CA PHE A 188 6.52 -9.56 14.57
C PHE A 188 6.58 -8.69 15.84
N THR A 189 5.42 -8.50 16.44
CA THR A 189 5.24 -7.84 17.73
C THR A 189 4.50 -8.77 18.71
N GLY A 190 4.62 -8.50 20.00
CA GLY A 190 4.01 -9.34 21.05
C GLY A 190 4.72 -10.69 21.22
N ALA A 191 4.03 -11.66 21.82
CA ALA A 191 4.59 -12.98 22.14
C ALA A 191 3.50 -14.06 22.18
N LEU A 192 3.94 -15.31 21.99
CA LEU A 192 3.12 -16.48 22.25
C LEU A 192 2.75 -16.59 23.73
N SER A 193 1.65 -17.27 24.01
CA SER A 193 1.24 -17.68 25.35
C SER A 193 1.00 -19.19 25.40
N ARG A 194 0.66 -19.72 26.57
CA ARG A 194 0.20 -21.12 26.70
C ARG A 194 -1.00 -21.23 27.64
N ALA A 195 -1.72 -22.33 27.53
CA ALA A 195 -2.71 -22.74 28.52
C ALA A 195 -2.06 -22.90 29.91
N ALA A 196 -2.76 -22.42 30.94
CA ALA A 196 -2.30 -22.45 32.32
C ALA A 196 -2.35 -23.87 32.93
N GLY A 197 -1.46 -24.12 33.89
CA GLY A 197 -1.37 -25.38 34.64
C GLY A 197 0.05 -25.94 34.66
N GLU A 198 0.36 -26.73 35.70
CA GLU A 198 1.70 -27.28 35.96
C GLU A 198 1.72 -28.80 36.14
N ASN A 199 0.56 -29.47 36.14
CA ASN A 199 0.49 -30.92 36.31
C ASN A 199 1.05 -31.64 35.07
N VAL A 200 1.39 -32.92 35.22
CA VAL A 200 1.77 -33.77 34.07
C VAL A 200 0.63 -33.79 33.05
N GLY A 201 0.93 -33.49 31.79
CA GLY A 201 -0.09 -33.30 30.76
C GLY A 201 0.41 -32.52 29.54
N SER A 202 -0.52 -32.16 28.65
CA SER A 202 -0.23 -31.38 27.44
C SER A 202 -1.03 -30.08 27.44
N TYR A 203 -0.36 -28.96 27.17
CA TYR A 203 -0.90 -27.60 27.29
C TYR A 203 -0.72 -26.85 25.97
N ALA A 204 -1.82 -26.39 25.38
CA ALA A 204 -1.77 -25.68 24.11
C ALA A 204 -0.93 -24.39 24.18
N ILE A 205 0.00 -24.24 23.25
CA ILE A 205 0.71 -23.00 22.92
C ILE A 205 -0.21 -22.21 21.99
N GLN A 206 -0.53 -20.98 22.38
CA GLN A 206 -1.49 -20.11 21.74
C GLN A 206 -0.79 -18.87 21.17
N GLN A 207 -1.40 -18.22 20.18
CA GLN A 207 -0.86 -17.01 19.54
C GLN A 207 -0.53 -15.91 20.56
N GLY A 208 -1.29 -15.81 21.66
CA GLY A 208 -1.09 -14.79 22.68
C GLY A 208 -1.29 -13.39 22.11
N THR A 209 -0.25 -12.56 22.18
CA THR A 209 -0.23 -11.22 21.57
C THR A 209 0.58 -11.16 20.28
N LEU A 210 1.06 -12.30 19.75
CA LEU A 210 1.86 -12.36 18.53
C LEU A 210 1.08 -11.78 17.34
N ALA A 211 1.59 -10.70 16.75
CA ALA A 211 0.91 -9.95 15.69
C ALA A 211 1.89 -9.35 14.68
N LEU A 212 1.37 -9.10 13.48
CA LEU A 212 1.97 -8.24 12.45
C LEU A 212 1.14 -6.96 12.28
N SER A 213 1.63 -6.01 11.49
CA SER A 213 0.86 -4.82 11.12
C SER A 213 -0.40 -5.19 10.32
N THR A 214 -1.34 -4.25 10.20
CA THR A 214 -2.57 -4.42 9.42
C THR A 214 -2.33 -4.75 7.94
N ASN A 215 -1.11 -4.57 7.44
CA ASN A 215 -0.73 -4.91 6.07
C ASN A 215 -0.60 -6.44 5.82
N TYR A 216 -0.74 -7.24 6.87
CA TYR A 216 -0.63 -8.70 6.81
C TYR A 216 -1.92 -9.40 7.26
N THR A 217 -2.22 -10.52 6.61
CA THR A 217 -3.15 -11.52 7.13
C THR A 217 -2.33 -12.60 7.81
N LEU A 218 -2.24 -12.54 9.15
CA LEU A 218 -1.51 -13.51 9.95
C LEU A 218 -2.39 -14.71 10.30
N ALA A 219 -1.99 -15.90 9.85
CA ALA A 219 -2.55 -17.18 10.29
C ALA A 219 -1.63 -17.82 11.35
N TYR A 220 -2.23 -18.40 12.38
CA TYR A 220 -1.51 -19.06 13.48
C TYR A 220 -1.86 -20.54 13.57
N VAL A 221 -0.84 -21.39 13.61
CA VAL A 221 -0.95 -22.83 13.87
C VAL A 221 -0.34 -23.13 15.24
N GLY A 222 -1.15 -23.66 16.15
CA GLY A 222 -0.73 -24.00 17.51
C GLY A 222 0.09 -25.30 17.59
N ALA A 223 0.84 -25.41 18.68
CA ALA A 223 1.50 -26.64 19.13
C ALA A 223 1.26 -26.81 20.64
N ASN A 224 1.92 -27.77 21.29
CA ASN A 224 1.74 -28.02 22.73
C ASN A 224 3.07 -27.93 23.50
N LEU A 225 2.99 -27.47 24.75
CA LEU A 225 3.97 -27.72 25.80
C LEU A 225 3.56 -28.99 26.55
N THR A 226 4.41 -30.02 26.54
CA THR A 226 4.19 -31.25 27.31
C THR A 226 4.97 -31.22 28.62
N ILE A 227 4.27 -31.35 29.74
CA ILE A 227 4.86 -31.48 31.07
C ILE A 227 4.99 -32.97 31.39
N GLY A 228 6.22 -33.47 31.46
CA GLY A 228 6.55 -34.84 31.82
C GLY A 228 6.62 -35.07 33.34
N ALA A 229 6.43 -36.30 33.78
CA ALA A 229 6.59 -36.67 35.19
C ALA A 229 8.06 -36.52 35.65
N ARG A 230 8.27 -36.08 36.89
CA ARG A 230 9.61 -36.09 37.52
C ARG A 230 9.86 -37.46 38.14
N ALA A 231 10.93 -38.13 37.70
CA ALA A 231 11.37 -39.38 38.30
C ALA A 231 11.94 -39.12 39.70
N VAL A 232 11.48 -39.92 40.67
CA VAL A 232 11.97 -39.95 42.05
C VAL A 232 12.01 -41.41 42.50
N THR A 233 13.17 -41.86 42.95
CA THR A 233 13.36 -43.20 43.52
C THR A 233 13.40 -43.10 45.03
N VAL A 234 12.56 -43.89 45.68
CA VAL A 234 12.51 -43.99 47.14
C VAL A 234 12.94 -45.39 47.55
N THR A 235 13.84 -45.48 48.52
CA THR A 235 14.27 -46.73 49.14
C THR A 235 13.83 -46.72 50.59
N ALA A 236 13.15 -47.78 51.03
CA ALA A 236 12.81 -47.96 52.44
C ALA A 236 14.08 -48.24 53.24
N ASP A 237 14.21 -47.60 54.41
CA ASP A 237 15.32 -47.89 55.31
C ASP A 237 15.16 -49.29 55.89
N ALA A 238 16.23 -50.09 55.86
CA ALA A 238 16.24 -51.39 56.53
C ALA A 238 16.07 -51.20 58.05
N LYS A 239 15.05 -51.85 58.61
CA LYS A 239 14.78 -51.90 60.06
C LYS A 239 14.72 -53.35 60.52
N SER A 240 15.07 -53.58 61.78
CA SER A 240 14.95 -54.86 62.47
C SER A 240 14.40 -54.64 63.88
N LYS A 241 13.88 -55.71 64.49
CA LYS A 241 13.49 -55.72 65.91
C LYS A 241 13.72 -57.09 66.53
N THR A 242 13.76 -57.13 67.85
CA THR A 242 13.75 -58.35 68.66
C THR A 242 12.31 -58.84 68.89
N TYR A 243 12.15 -60.14 69.10
CA TYR A 243 10.82 -60.75 69.28
C TYR A 243 10.20 -60.32 70.61
N GLY A 244 8.98 -59.75 70.56
CA GLY A 244 8.27 -59.19 71.71
C GLY A 244 8.29 -57.66 71.77
N ASP A 245 9.25 -57.00 71.11
CA ASP A 245 9.35 -55.54 71.12
C ASP A 245 8.36 -54.86 70.16
N ALA A 246 8.12 -53.57 70.40
CA ALA A 246 7.35 -52.71 69.50
C ALA A 246 8.02 -52.59 68.12
N ASP A 247 7.21 -52.36 67.08
CA ASP A 247 7.75 -52.17 65.73
C ASP A 247 8.50 -50.83 65.61
N PRO A 248 9.69 -50.81 64.98
CA PRO A 248 10.43 -49.59 64.74
C PRO A 248 9.70 -48.71 63.73
N ALA A 249 9.86 -47.38 63.85
CA ALA A 249 9.29 -46.44 62.89
C ALA A 249 9.82 -46.72 61.46
N LEU A 250 8.89 -46.94 60.52
CA LEU A 250 9.23 -47.14 59.13
C LEU A 250 9.64 -45.80 58.49
N THR A 251 10.86 -45.74 57.97
CA THR A 251 11.43 -44.54 57.33
C THR A 251 11.90 -44.87 55.91
N TYR A 252 12.13 -43.84 55.11
CA TYR A 252 12.58 -43.97 53.73
C TYR A 252 13.55 -42.84 53.37
N GLN A 253 14.37 -43.07 52.35
CA GLN A 253 15.24 -42.06 51.73
C GLN A 253 14.89 -41.89 50.26
N ILE A 254 15.02 -40.67 49.74
CA ILE A 254 15.05 -40.44 48.29
C ILE A 254 16.47 -40.76 47.83
N THR A 255 16.64 -41.85 47.10
CA THR A 255 17.95 -42.37 46.66
C THR A 255 18.32 -41.93 45.24
N ALA A 256 17.36 -41.46 44.45
CA ALA A 256 17.61 -40.75 43.20
C ALA A 256 16.50 -39.75 42.86
N GLY A 257 16.86 -38.67 42.16
CA GLY A 257 15.94 -37.59 41.82
C GLY A 257 15.69 -36.62 42.98
N SER A 258 14.67 -35.77 42.84
CA SER A 258 14.28 -34.79 43.85
C SER A 258 12.78 -34.51 43.78
N LEU A 259 12.17 -34.08 44.88
CA LEU A 259 10.81 -33.56 44.87
C LEU A 259 10.79 -32.16 44.28
N ALA A 260 9.76 -31.84 43.49
CA ALA A 260 9.55 -30.48 43.02
C ALA A 260 9.13 -29.58 44.19
N LEU A 261 9.98 -28.63 44.56
CA LEU A 261 9.70 -27.66 45.62
C LEU A 261 8.49 -26.79 45.24
N ARG A 262 7.49 -26.68 46.12
CA ARG A 262 6.46 -25.65 45.98
C ARG A 262 7.13 -24.29 46.21
N ARG A 263 7.00 -23.36 45.25
CA ARG A 263 7.38 -21.96 45.49
C ARG A 263 6.63 -21.45 46.72
N GLY A 264 7.36 -21.13 47.79
CA GLY A 264 6.82 -20.57 49.03
C GLY A 264 6.95 -21.43 50.29
N GLN A 265 7.53 -22.64 50.21
CA GLN A 265 7.95 -23.39 51.39
C GLN A 265 9.48 -23.48 51.42
N SER A 266 10.10 -22.75 52.35
CA SER A 266 11.47 -23.00 52.76
C SER A 266 11.51 -24.30 53.55
N ASP A 267 12.31 -25.27 53.10
CA ASP A 267 12.52 -26.53 53.82
C ASP A 267 13.37 -26.32 55.08
N ASP A 268 12.77 -25.74 56.11
CA ASP A 268 13.24 -25.89 57.49
C ASP A 268 12.56 -27.10 58.14
N ARG A 269 12.83 -28.26 57.54
CA ARG A 269 12.62 -29.58 58.15
C ARG A 269 13.90 -30.38 58.07
N ARG A 270 14.89 -29.87 58.79
CA ARG A 270 16.04 -30.66 59.23
C ARG A 270 15.48 -31.92 59.91
N ALA A 271 15.79 -33.10 59.36
CA ALA A 271 15.44 -34.35 60.01
C ALA A 271 16.09 -34.37 61.40
N GLY A 272 15.27 -34.58 62.44
CA GLY A 272 15.76 -34.63 63.81
C GLY A 272 16.61 -35.88 64.02
N SER A 273 17.87 -35.67 64.39
CA SER A 273 18.71 -36.68 65.03
C SER A 273 19.31 -36.05 66.28
N ASP A 274 18.68 -36.32 67.42
CA ASP A 274 19.24 -35.93 68.71
C ASP A 274 20.60 -36.61 68.90
N GLY A 275 21.60 -35.82 69.25
CA GLY A 275 22.98 -36.25 69.46
C GLY A 275 23.54 -35.48 70.63
N ASP A 276 23.19 -35.93 71.83
CA ASP A 276 23.63 -35.35 73.09
C ASP A 276 25.14 -35.60 73.30
N GLY A 277 25.87 -34.58 73.77
CA GLY A 277 27.32 -34.57 73.74
C GLY A 277 27.92 -33.19 74.00
N GLY A 278 27.85 -32.75 75.26
CA GLY A 278 28.34 -31.43 75.67
C GLY A 278 29.86 -31.34 75.81
N CYS A 279 30.36 -30.10 75.70
CA CYS A 279 31.56 -29.59 76.37
C CYS A 279 31.43 -28.06 76.54
N GLU A 280 31.49 -27.60 77.80
CA GLU A 280 31.89 -26.23 78.17
C GLU A 280 33.40 -26.03 77.80
N GLU A 281 34.02 -24.85 77.72
CA GLU A 281 33.69 -23.48 78.16
C GLU A 281 34.59 -22.45 77.43
N GLN A 282 34.30 -21.13 77.54
CA GLN A 282 35.21 -19.97 77.28
C GLN A 282 35.73 -19.75 75.83
N GLY A 283 35.93 -18.53 75.31
CA GLY A 283 35.60 -17.18 75.80
C GLY A 283 36.23 -16.07 74.92
N VAL A 284 35.57 -14.90 74.83
CA VAL A 284 36.10 -13.56 74.43
C VAL A 284 36.63 -13.34 72.99
N GLY A 285 36.19 -12.27 72.28
CA GLY A 285 37.01 -11.76 71.15
C GLY A 285 36.43 -10.85 70.04
N ARG A 286 35.79 -9.72 70.36
CA ARG A 286 35.67 -8.48 69.52
C ARG A 286 35.32 -8.55 68.00
N ARG A 287 34.21 -7.88 67.62
CA ARG A 287 33.99 -7.30 66.27
C ARG A 287 34.23 -5.78 66.22
N ARG A 288 34.74 -5.28 65.09
CA ARG A 288 34.63 -3.95 64.41
C ARG A 288 35.74 -3.93 63.34
N SER A 289 35.61 -3.44 62.10
CA SER A 289 34.70 -2.52 61.37
C SER A 289 34.41 -3.08 59.95
N GLY A 290 33.67 -2.46 59.00
CA GLY A 290 32.86 -1.23 58.92
C GLY A 290 31.59 -1.49 58.03
N ALA A 291 30.57 -0.62 58.01
CA ALA A 291 30.42 0.48 57.02
C ALA A 291 30.54 -0.02 55.56
N ASP A 292 29.50 -0.08 54.72
CA ASP A 292 28.60 1.02 54.35
C ASP A 292 27.18 0.59 53.88
N LEU A 293 26.25 1.56 53.90
CA LEU A 293 24.94 1.57 53.24
C LEU A 293 24.82 2.90 52.48
N PRO A 294 24.05 2.99 51.37
CA PRO A 294 22.71 3.54 51.58
C PRO A 294 21.58 2.89 50.75
N ASP A 295 20.42 2.81 51.40
CA ASP A 295 19.11 2.48 50.83
C ASP A 295 18.40 3.76 50.32
N HIS A 296 17.68 3.65 49.20
CA HIS A 296 16.81 4.72 48.69
C HIS A 296 15.41 4.20 48.33
N ARG A 297 14.58 4.06 49.36
CA ARG A 297 13.11 4.06 49.24
C ARG A 297 12.48 5.39 49.71
N ARG A 298 11.94 6.14 48.76
CA ARG A 298 10.98 7.25 48.92
C ARG A 298 10.11 7.26 47.65
N LEU A 299 8.79 7.50 47.65
CA LEU A 299 7.79 7.82 48.68
C LEU A 299 6.41 7.36 48.17
N ALA A 300 5.51 6.93 49.05
CA ALA A 300 4.09 6.78 48.70
C ALA A 300 3.17 6.93 49.94
N ARG A 301 2.46 8.07 50.05
CA ARG A 301 1.19 8.26 50.80
C ARG A 301 0.73 9.72 50.80
N VAL A 302 -0.47 9.99 50.29
CA VAL A 302 -1.38 11.06 50.76
C VAL A 302 -2.79 10.44 50.89
N ARG A 303 -3.61 10.96 51.83
CA ARG A 303 -4.82 10.29 52.38
C ARG A 303 -6.14 10.73 51.72
N ARG A 304 -7.18 9.90 51.91
CA ARG A 304 -8.61 10.12 51.56
C ARG A 304 -9.34 11.15 52.45
N ARG A 305 -10.45 11.72 51.94
CA ARG A 305 -11.80 11.90 52.54
C ARG A 305 -12.79 12.26 51.39
N LEU A 306 -13.89 11.53 51.12
CA LEU A 306 -15.24 11.60 51.74
C LEU A 306 -15.90 13.00 51.56
N GLN A 307 -17.11 13.21 51.01
CA GLN A 307 -18.35 12.39 50.99
C GLN A 307 -19.38 12.71 49.85
N ARG A 308 -20.17 11.68 49.46
CA ARG A 308 -21.65 11.61 49.23
C ARG A 308 -22.41 12.47 48.17
N ARG A 309 -23.54 11.86 47.73
CA ARG A 309 -24.69 12.34 46.90
C ARG A 309 -24.45 12.34 45.37
N ALA A 310 -25.40 11.96 44.52
CA ALA A 310 -26.61 11.13 44.68
C ALA A 310 -27.05 10.62 43.28
N ALA A 311 -27.71 9.47 43.19
CA ALA A 311 -28.50 9.10 42.01
C ALA A 311 -29.93 9.66 42.15
N PRO A 312 -30.65 9.82 41.03
CA PRO A 312 -32.00 9.24 41.01
C PRO A 312 -32.28 8.38 39.77
N ARG A 313 -33.29 7.51 39.91
CA ARG A 313 -33.84 6.65 38.85
C ARG A 313 -35.04 7.32 38.18
N GLY A 314 -35.23 7.02 36.90
CA GLY A 314 -36.55 6.71 36.34
C GLY A 314 -37.39 7.87 35.78
N GLY A 315 -37.99 7.63 34.61
CA GLY A 315 -38.99 8.48 33.99
C GLY A 315 -39.40 7.94 32.61
N ARG A 316 -40.62 7.42 32.48
CA ARG A 316 -41.24 7.01 31.19
C ARG A 316 -42.31 8.04 30.82
N GLU A 317 -42.28 8.55 29.59
CA GLU A 317 -43.43 9.10 28.85
C GLU A 317 -43.00 9.17 27.36
N ARG A 318 -43.62 8.52 26.37
CA ARG A 318 -45.02 8.42 25.88
C ARG A 318 -45.62 9.70 25.27
N ARG A 319 -45.52 9.76 23.93
CA ARG A 319 -46.50 10.29 22.94
C ARG A 319 -46.82 11.79 22.93
N ARG A 320 -46.49 12.43 21.81
CA ARG A 320 -47.36 12.94 20.71
C ARG A 320 -46.41 13.56 19.66
N LEU A 321 -46.39 13.21 18.38
CA LEU A 321 -47.44 13.24 17.36
C LEU A 321 -48.03 14.65 17.15
N CYS A 322 -47.40 15.41 16.25
CA CYS A 322 -48.04 16.42 15.40
C CYS A 322 -47.40 16.30 14.01
N ASP A 323 -48.24 15.97 13.03
CA ASP A 323 -47.93 15.92 11.60
C ASP A 323 -48.43 17.21 10.91
N ARG A 324 -48.04 17.39 9.64
CA ARG A 324 -48.70 18.19 8.58
C ARG A 324 -48.40 19.72 8.42
N PRO A 325 -48.58 20.26 7.18
CA PRO A 325 -47.54 21.08 6.52
C PRO A 325 -48.09 22.31 5.74
N GLU A 326 -47.48 22.65 4.58
CA GLU A 326 -47.88 23.68 3.56
C GLU A 326 -47.52 25.14 3.97
N HIS A 327 -47.15 26.12 3.12
CA HIS A 327 -47.08 26.35 1.65
C HIS A 327 -45.75 27.10 1.32
N ALA A 328 -45.02 26.95 0.19
CA ALA A 328 -45.27 27.23 -1.25
C ALA A 328 -44.99 28.69 -1.73
N GLY A 329 -44.11 28.82 -2.76
CA GLY A 329 -43.88 30.02 -3.60
C GLY A 329 -42.91 31.09 -3.05
N ALA A 330 -42.31 31.98 -3.85
CA ALA A 330 -42.03 31.99 -5.29
C ALA A 330 -40.95 33.06 -5.63
N GLU A 331 -40.39 32.98 -6.84
CA GLU A 331 -39.52 33.92 -7.59
C GLU A 331 -39.34 35.39 -7.12
N ARG A 332 -38.12 35.93 -7.28
CA ARG A 332 -37.83 36.94 -8.34
C ARG A 332 -36.34 37.32 -8.50
N GLN A 333 -35.97 37.58 -9.75
CA GLN A 333 -34.72 38.23 -10.17
C GLN A 333 -34.77 39.74 -9.91
N LEU A 334 -33.61 40.41 -9.83
CA LEU A 334 -33.33 41.70 -10.50
C LEU A 334 -31.85 42.15 -10.31
N HIS A 335 -31.10 42.22 -11.41
CA HIS A 335 -29.94 43.10 -11.61
C HIS A 335 -30.45 44.46 -12.14
N PRO A 336 -29.76 45.62 -11.94
CA PRO A 336 -28.44 45.97 -12.51
C PRO A 336 -27.52 46.70 -11.49
N GLY A 337 -26.28 47.15 -11.76
CA GLY A 337 -25.40 47.13 -12.94
C GLY A 337 -24.46 48.37 -12.92
N LEU A 338 -23.43 48.41 -13.80
CA LEU A 338 -22.46 49.53 -14.03
C LEU A 338 -21.33 49.74 -12.99
N ARG A 339 -20.09 50.16 -13.34
CA ARG A 339 -19.25 49.99 -14.56
C ARG A 339 -17.81 50.55 -14.32
N ARG A 340 -16.80 49.93 -14.96
CA ARG A 340 -15.49 50.50 -15.41
C ARG A 340 -14.46 51.01 -14.37
N GLY A 341 -13.17 50.72 -14.62
CA GLY A 341 -12.06 51.37 -13.90
C GLY A 341 -10.63 50.78 -13.98
N GLN A 342 -10.18 50.25 -15.11
CA GLN A 342 -8.73 50.11 -15.43
C GLN A 342 -8.39 51.17 -16.51
N PRO A 343 -7.17 51.77 -16.52
CA PRO A 343 -6.03 51.13 -17.21
C PRO A 343 -4.60 51.41 -16.67
N ASP A 344 -3.67 50.51 -17.05
CA ASP A 344 -2.23 50.67 -17.44
C ASP A 344 -1.23 51.48 -16.53
N ASP A 345 0.11 51.41 -16.65
CA ASP A 345 1.05 50.79 -17.61
C ASP A 345 2.48 50.65 -16.99
N ARG A 346 3.43 50.05 -17.74
CA ARG A 346 4.92 50.24 -17.73
C ARG A 346 5.76 49.61 -16.60
N ARG A 347 6.72 48.71 -16.92
CA ARG A 347 8.09 48.85 -17.54
C ARG A 347 9.17 49.31 -16.53
N ALA A 348 10.44 48.91 -16.59
CA ALA A 348 11.17 47.84 -17.33
C ALA A 348 12.64 47.78 -16.84
N GLY A 349 13.34 46.64 -17.05
CA GLY A 349 14.80 46.51 -17.05
C GLY A 349 15.55 46.73 -15.72
N SER A 350 16.85 46.50 -15.62
CA SER A 350 17.78 45.63 -16.39
C SER A 350 19.11 45.54 -15.63
N ASP A 351 19.94 44.51 -15.93
CA ASP A 351 21.39 44.44 -15.65
C ASP A 351 21.84 44.47 -14.15
N GLY A 352 23.01 43.98 -13.75
CA GLY A 352 24.02 43.21 -14.45
C GLY A 352 25.23 42.90 -13.52
N ASP A 353 25.76 41.69 -13.67
CA ASP A 353 27.14 41.21 -13.43
C ASP A 353 27.94 41.51 -12.12
N CYS A 354 28.57 40.45 -11.59
CA CYS A 354 29.93 40.42 -10.99
C CYS A 354 30.21 39.04 -10.34
N GLY A 355 31.23 38.32 -10.83
CA GLY A 355 31.85 37.17 -10.15
C GLY A 355 32.88 37.60 -9.07
N PRO A 356 33.91 36.78 -8.71
CA PRO A 356 34.41 35.60 -9.44
C PRO A 356 34.89 34.39 -8.57
N GLU A 357 35.59 33.43 -9.23
CA GLU A 357 36.57 32.45 -8.69
C GLU A 357 36.08 31.15 -8.00
N VAL A 358 36.68 29.95 -8.16
CA VAL A 358 37.75 29.42 -9.07
C VAL A 358 37.82 27.86 -9.00
N GLN A 359 38.49 27.20 -9.97
CA GLN A 359 38.86 25.74 -10.03
C GLN A 359 37.70 24.72 -10.16
N GLY A 360 37.81 23.61 -10.91
CA GLY A 360 38.85 23.14 -11.84
C GLY A 360 38.86 21.60 -11.99
N LEU A 361 39.08 21.08 -13.22
CA LEU A 361 39.25 19.64 -13.57
C LEU A 361 37.99 18.75 -13.39
N GLY A 362 37.69 17.73 -14.20
CA GLY A 362 38.26 17.27 -15.48
C GLY A 362 37.56 15.96 -15.89
N CYS A 363 37.18 15.79 -17.17
CA CYS A 363 36.60 14.55 -17.70
C CYS A 363 37.58 13.83 -18.63
N PRO A 364 37.57 12.49 -18.64
CA PRO A 364 37.78 11.73 -19.87
C PRO A 364 36.57 10.84 -20.25
N ARG A 365 36.57 10.40 -21.51
CA ARG A 365 35.50 9.69 -22.22
C ARG A 365 35.62 8.15 -22.09
N PRO A 366 34.60 7.36 -22.53
CA PRO A 366 34.47 5.95 -22.16
C PRO A 366 35.31 4.99 -23.01
N GLY A 367 35.62 3.83 -22.43
CA GLY A 367 36.10 2.63 -23.11
C GLY A 367 35.19 1.45 -22.80
N ALA A 368 34.99 0.56 -23.77
CA ALA A 368 34.22 -0.67 -23.62
C ALA A 368 35.15 -1.85 -23.34
N ASP A 369 34.80 -2.69 -22.37
CA ASP A 369 35.52 -3.93 -22.07
C ASP A 369 34.72 -5.17 -22.50
N LEU A 370 35.39 -6.02 -23.26
CA LEU A 370 35.01 -7.39 -23.61
C LEU A 370 36.32 -8.18 -23.78
N PRO A 371 36.51 -9.28 -23.05
CA PRO A 371 37.50 -10.27 -23.43
C PRO A 371 36.94 -11.71 -23.45
N ASP A 372 37.33 -12.45 -24.51
CA ASP A 372 37.86 -13.82 -24.49
C ASP A 372 37.02 -14.99 -23.88
N GLN A 373 37.09 -16.25 -24.38
CA GLN A 373 37.94 -16.86 -25.42
C GLN A 373 37.30 -18.15 -26.01
N GLU A 374 37.82 -18.56 -27.17
CA GLU A 374 38.04 -19.94 -27.69
C GLU A 374 37.89 -21.15 -26.71
N ARG A 375 37.59 -22.42 -27.09
CA ARG A 375 37.77 -23.20 -28.35
C ARG A 375 37.09 -24.61 -28.33
N LEU A 376 36.79 -25.15 -29.53
CA LEU A 376 36.90 -26.56 -30.01
C LEU A 376 36.01 -27.77 -29.55
N ALA A 377 35.31 -28.33 -30.58
CA ALA A 377 35.42 -29.71 -31.12
C ALA A 377 34.39 -30.84 -30.78
N GLY A 378 34.10 -31.67 -31.83
CA GLY A 378 33.30 -32.92 -31.83
C GLY A 378 31.93 -32.76 -32.52
N ASP A 379 31.69 -33.04 -33.82
CA ASP A 379 31.97 -34.17 -34.74
C ASP A 379 30.87 -35.28 -34.76
N ARG A 380 30.34 -35.59 -35.96
CA ARG A 380 29.34 -36.64 -36.36
C ARG A 380 27.92 -36.54 -35.76
N GLY A 381 26.85 -37.00 -36.43
CA GLY A 381 26.69 -37.56 -37.79
C GLY A 381 25.58 -38.62 -37.89
N GLY A 382 24.74 -38.58 -38.94
CA GLY A 382 23.67 -39.57 -39.25
C GLY A 382 22.32 -39.27 -38.57
N LEU A 383 21.14 -39.21 -39.21
CA LEU A 383 20.45 -39.99 -40.27
C LEU A 383 19.41 -41.00 -39.74
N HIS A 384 18.26 -41.03 -40.44
CA HIS A 384 17.15 -42.01 -40.43
C HIS A 384 16.04 -41.95 -39.34
N GLY A 385 14.79 -41.78 -39.81
CA GLY A 385 13.79 -42.86 -39.66
C GLY A 385 12.46 -42.56 -38.93
N CYS A 386 11.45 -42.06 -39.66
CA CYS A 386 10.03 -42.44 -39.46
C CYS A 386 9.70 -43.59 -40.45
N PRO A 387 8.78 -44.55 -40.18
CA PRO A 387 7.34 -44.35 -39.82
C PRO A 387 6.90 -45.27 -38.63
N GLU A 388 5.65 -45.69 -38.35
CA GLU A 388 4.29 -45.64 -38.98
C GLU A 388 3.20 -45.64 -37.85
N PRO A 389 1.89 -45.43 -38.12
CA PRO A 389 0.89 -45.10 -37.09
C PRO A 389 -0.04 -46.27 -36.72
N ARG A 390 -0.86 -46.09 -35.67
CA ARG A 390 -2.11 -46.87 -35.48
C ARG A 390 -3.25 -46.09 -34.82
N ARG A 391 -4.37 -46.03 -35.57
CA ARG A 391 -5.79 -46.06 -35.13
C ARG A 391 -6.29 -44.90 -34.24
N GLY A 392 -7.38 -44.23 -34.59
CA GLY A 392 -8.26 -44.40 -35.76
C GLY A 392 -9.43 -43.43 -35.73
#